data_AF-A0A9Q7XN50-F1
#
_entry.id   AF-A0A9Q7XN50-F1
#
_cell.length_a   1.000
_cell.length_b   1.000
_cell.length_c   1.000
_cell.angle_alpha   90.00
_cell.angle_beta   90.00
_cell.angle_gamma   90.00
#
_symmetry.space_group_name_H-M   'P 1'
#
loop_
_entity.id
_entity.type
_entity.pdbx_description
1 polymer ?
#
loop_
_entity_poly.entity_id
_entity_poly.type
_entity_poly.pdbx_seq_one_letter_code
_entity_poly.pdbx_strand_id
1 'polypeptide(L)'
;MFVLADIEDTISVHPSAFGQPSLTSISDQINIKYANKVLVDVGLGISLFDILSCSEGKVRFGDGCLYHHVTFRLIVFRPFTQEVLTGKIKSSDEAGIHITVGFFDDIYVPSHLIPKPCAFDHQERAWFWLYEARTEQIAVDPLLSQQDERMYLDTGEVVRFTVESDAFHDAEPGPPGAGESQNPHHNQHIAKEIKPHYSITASIAGSGLGLISWWAGAEAAAGEGEDEQYAAEG
;
A
#
# COMPACT_ATOMS: atom_id res chain seq x y z
N MET A 1 -1.37 -10.71 2.77
CA MET A 1 -0.97 -9.30 3.02
C MET A 1 0.40 -9.24 3.69
N PHE A 2 0.64 -10.02 4.75
CA PHE A 2 1.95 -10.11 5.40
C PHE A 2 2.63 -11.45 5.10
N VAL A 3 3.94 -11.41 4.90
CA VAL A 3 4.80 -12.57 4.68
C VAL A 3 5.98 -12.53 5.65
N LEU A 4 6.56 -13.69 5.96
CA LEU A 4 7.83 -13.79 6.65
C LEU A 4 8.95 -13.85 5.63
N ALA A 5 9.91 -12.94 5.72
CA ALA A 5 11.10 -12.94 4.89
C ALA A 5 12.31 -13.38 5.73
N ASP A 6 12.99 -14.43 5.28
CA ASP A 6 14.26 -14.88 5.86
C ASP A 6 15.39 -13.97 5.35
N ILE A 7 16.06 -13.27 6.26
CA ILE A 7 17.12 -12.31 5.93
C ILE A 7 18.39 -12.70 6.69
N GLU A 8 19.51 -12.71 5.97
CA GLU A 8 20.85 -12.81 6.55
C GLU A 8 21.54 -11.45 6.45
N ASP A 9 21.98 -10.92 7.59
CA ASP A 9 22.61 -9.61 7.63
C ASP A 9 23.62 -9.51 8.78
N THR A 10 24.51 -8.52 8.68
CA THR A 10 25.47 -8.20 9.72
C THR A 10 25.00 -6.98 10.52
N ILE A 11 24.69 -7.22 11.79
CA ILE A 11 24.17 -6.20 12.71
C ILE A 11 25.29 -5.73 13.63
N SER A 12 25.49 -4.41 13.71
CA SER A 12 26.43 -3.79 14.64
C SER A 12 25.72 -3.36 15.92
N VAL A 13 26.31 -3.69 17.06
CA VAL A 13 25.86 -3.27 18.39
C VAL A 13 26.89 -2.30 18.96
N HIS A 14 26.43 -1.09 19.27
CA HIS A 14 27.28 -0.04 19.83
C HIS A 14 27.62 -0.31 21.31
N PRO A 15 28.83 0.04 21.81
CA PRO A 15 29.25 -0.20 23.19
C PRO A 15 28.32 0.35 24.27
N SER A 16 27.59 1.41 23.99
CA SER A 16 26.60 1.96 24.92
C SER A 16 25.46 0.99 25.24
N ALA A 17 25.18 0.03 24.35
CA ALA A 17 24.12 -0.96 24.51
C ALA A 17 24.59 -2.25 25.21
N PHE A 18 25.88 -2.39 25.54
CA PHE A 18 26.43 -3.62 26.14
C PHE A 18 25.90 -3.94 27.54
N GLY A 19 25.24 -2.99 28.20
CA GLY A 19 24.56 -3.23 29.48
C GLY A 19 23.27 -4.05 29.36
N GLN A 20 22.74 -4.25 28.16
CA GLN A 20 21.51 -5.00 27.90
C GLN A 20 21.82 -6.43 27.41
N PRO A 21 20.87 -7.37 27.53
CA PRO A 21 21.02 -8.71 26.97
C PRO A 21 21.26 -8.64 25.46
N SER A 22 22.25 -9.39 24.96
CA SER A 22 22.71 -9.29 23.56
C SER A 22 21.59 -9.50 22.55
N LEU A 23 20.70 -10.47 22.78
CA LEU A 23 19.56 -10.73 21.90
C LEU A 23 18.59 -9.55 21.82
N THR A 24 18.34 -8.86 22.94
CA THR A 24 17.50 -7.65 22.96
C THR A 24 18.15 -6.53 22.17
N SER A 25 19.44 -6.26 22.40
CA SER A 25 20.17 -5.24 21.65
C SER A 25 20.19 -5.52 20.15
N ILE A 26 20.40 -6.77 19.74
CA ILE A 26 20.38 -7.17 18.33
C ILE A 26 18.98 -6.95 17.74
N SER A 27 17.93 -7.34 18.48
CA SER A 27 16.54 -7.18 18.04
C SER A 27 16.18 -5.71 17.82
N ASP A 28 16.60 -4.84 18.74
CA ASP A 28 16.40 -3.40 18.63
C ASP A 28 17.13 -2.81 17.42
N GLN A 29 18.38 -3.23 17.19
CA GLN A 29 19.15 -2.77 16.03
C GLN A 29 18.54 -3.26 14.71
N ILE A 30 18.02 -4.49 14.64
CA ILE A 30 17.29 -4.99 13.47
C ILE A 30 16.05 -4.14 13.22
N ASN A 31 15.24 -3.87 14.26
CA ASN A 31 14.06 -3.03 14.12
C ASN A 31 14.42 -1.60 13.66
N ILE A 32 15.45 -0.98 14.22
CA ILE A 32 15.93 0.34 13.77
C ILE A 32 16.40 0.29 12.30
N LYS A 33 17.04 -0.82 11.89
CA LYS A 33 17.56 -0.98 10.54
C LYS A 33 16.48 -1.26 9.50
N TYR A 34 15.43 -2.01 9.83
CA TYR A 34 14.48 -2.56 8.86
C TYR A 34 13.03 -2.07 8.99
N ALA A 35 12.61 -1.58 10.16
CA ALA A 35 11.24 -1.10 10.34
C ALA A 35 10.96 0.11 9.44
N ASN A 36 9.79 0.10 8.81
CA ASN A 36 9.33 1.12 7.87
C ASN A 36 10.30 1.39 6.70
N LYS A 37 11.06 0.38 6.29
CA LYS A 37 11.93 0.46 5.10
C LYS A 37 11.45 -0.50 4.03
N VAL A 38 11.45 -0.02 2.80
CA VAL A 38 11.17 -0.84 1.62
C VAL A 38 12.45 -1.60 1.26
N LEU A 39 12.34 -2.92 1.25
CA LEU A 39 13.35 -3.83 0.72
C LEU A 39 12.95 -4.19 -0.71
N VAL A 40 13.84 -3.89 -1.66
CA VAL A 40 13.63 -4.19 -3.08
C VAL A 40 13.38 -5.69 -3.25
N ASP A 41 12.37 -6.05 -4.04
CA ASP A 41 11.91 -7.42 -4.30
C ASP A 41 11.40 -8.19 -3.07
N VAL A 42 11.30 -7.56 -1.90
CA VAL A 42 10.84 -8.20 -0.65
C VAL A 42 9.58 -7.54 -0.10
N GLY A 43 9.50 -6.20 -0.07
CA GLY A 43 8.33 -5.44 0.41
C GLY A 43 8.65 -4.45 1.54
N LEU A 44 7.62 -3.96 2.24
CA LEU A 44 7.78 -3.02 3.36
C LEU A 44 8.02 -3.77 4.68
N GLY A 45 9.17 -3.54 5.31
CA GLY A 45 9.50 -4.12 6.61
C GLY A 45 8.67 -3.51 7.75
N ILE A 46 8.01 -4.36 8.54
CA ILE A 46 7.18 -3.94 9.68
C ILE A 46 7.96 -4.07 10.98
N SER A 47 8.32 -5.30 11.36
CA SER A 47 9.06 -5.60 12.58
C SER A 47 9.73 -6.96 12.49
N LEU A 48 10.76 -7.16 13.33
CA LEU A 48 11.35 -8.47 13.57
C LEU A 48 10.30 -9.47 14.09
N PHE A 49 10.27 -10.67 13.53
CA PHE A 49 9.46 -11.79 14.04
C PHE A 49 10.28 -12.60 15.05
N ASP A 50 11.36 -13.21 14.61
CA ASP A 50 12.29 -13.95 15.46
C ASP A 50 13.70 -14.04 14.85
N ILE A 51 14.65 -14.45 15.68
CA ILE A 51 16.05 -14.68 15.30
C ILE A 51 16.27 -16.19 15.20
N LEU A 52 16.68 -16.68 14.04
CA LEU A 52 16.94 -18.10 13.78
C LEU A 52 18.35 -18.49 14.21
N SER A 53 19.33 -17.65 13.88
CA SER A 53 20.73 -17.89 14.20
C SER A 53 21.45 -16.58 14.49
N CYS A 54 22.39 -16.62 15.44
CA CYS A 54 23.24 -15.49 15.78
C CYS A 54 24.66 -15.97 16.00
N SER A 55 25.61 -15.39 15.28
CA SER A 55 27.03 -15.64 15.50
C SER A 55 27.55 -14.95 16.76
N GLU A 56 28.72 -15.39 17.22
CA GLU A 56 29.51 -14.62 18.18
C GLU A 56 29.84 -13.23 17.62
N GLY A 57 29.84 -12.23 18.50
CA GLY A 57 30.13 -10.84 18.14
C GLY A 57 31.63 -10.65 17.91
N LYS A 58 31.99 -10.13 16.73
CA LYS A 58 33.38 -9.80 16.39
C LYS A 58 33.60 -8.31 16.49
N VAL A 59 34.69 -7.90 17.14
CA VAL A 59 35.08 -6.49 17.24
C VAL A 59 35.91 -6.11 16.03
N ARG A 60 35.53 -5.03 15.35
CA ARG A 60 36.36 -4.40 14.32
C ARG A 60 37.25 -3.34 14.96
N PHE A 61 38.50 -3.24 14.50
CA PHE A 61 39.39 -2.17 14.96
C PHE A 61 38.89 -0.81 14.47
N GLY A 62 38.76 0.16 15.40
CA GLY A 62 38.48 1.57 15.11
C GLY A 62 37.21 2.11 15.78
N ASP A 63 36.11 1.35 15.80
CA ASP A 63 34.82 1.80 16.33
C ASP A 63 34.46 1.14 17.68
N GLY A 64 35.04 -0.02 17.98
CA GLY A 64 34.73 -0.79 19.20
C GLY A 64 33.34 -1.45 19.18
N CYS A 65 32.64 -1.43 18.04
CA CYS A 65 31.33 -2.07 17.90
C CYS A 65 31.45 -3.59 17.81
N LEU A 66 30.44 -4.30 18.32
CA LEU A 66 30.31 -5.74 18.12
C LEU A 66 29.49 -6.01 16.87
N TYR A 67 30.06 -6.77 15.93
CA TYR A 67 29.40 -7.18 14.71
C TYR A 67 28.94 -8.62 14.82
N HIS A 68 27.64 -8.85 14.68
CA HIS A 68 27.01 -10.17 14.70
C HIS A 68 26.49 -10.50 13.30
N HIS A 69 26.80 -11.69 12.80
CA HIS A 69 26.10 -12.25 11.65
C HIS A 69 24.84 -12.93 12.16
N VAL A 70 23.69 -12.49 11.66
CA VAL A 70 22.38 -12.90 12.17
C VAL A 70 21.51 -13.34 11.01
N THR A 71 20.87 -14.50 11.17
CA THR A 71 19.77 -14.93 10.30
C THR A 71 18.48 -14.76 11.08
N PHE A 72 17.53 -14.02 10.54
CA PHE A 72 16.27 -13.70 11.23
C PHE A 72 15.10 -13.65 10.25
N ARG A 73 13.89 -13.71 10.78
CA ARG A 73 12.65 -13.58 10.00
C ARG A 73 12.02 -12.22 10.26
N LEU A 74 11.74 -11.49 9.19
CA LEU A 74 11.11 -10.17 9.24
C LEU A 74 9.64 -10.29 8.82
N ILE A 75 8.74 -9.63 9.55
CA ILE A 75 7.36 -9.43 9.09
C ILE A 75 7.39 -8.35 8.02
N VAL A 76 6.96 -8.70 6.81
CA VAL A 76 6.96 -7.82 5.65
C VAL A 76 5.55 -7.69 5.10
N PHE A 77 5.14 -6.45 4.82
CA PHE A 77 3.94 -6.17 4.05
C PHE A 77 4.25 -6.31 2.56
N ARG A 78 3.69 -7.37 1.97
CA ARG A 78 3.71 -7.65 0.54
C ARG A 78 2.44 -8.44 0.21
N PRO A 79 1.34 -7.76 -0.13
CA PRO A 79 0.14 -8.46 -0.56
C PRO A 79 0.37 -9.18 -1.89
N PHE A 80 -0.36 -10.26 -2.12
CA PHE A 80 -0.23 -11.05 -3.35
C PHE A 80 -1.25 -10.61 -4.40
N THR A 81 -0.96 -10.88 -5.67
CA THR A 81 -1.90 -10.63 -6.78
C THR A 81 -3.22 -11.35 -6.55
N GLN A 82 -4.33 -10.66 -6.77
CA GLN A 82 -5.71 -11.06 -6.49
C GLN A 82 -6.09 -11.13 -5.00
N GLU A 83 -5.27 -10.61 -4.09
CA GLU A 83 -5.66 -10.45 -2.69
C GLU A 83 -6.68 -9.30 -2.53
N VAL A 84 -7.76 -9.54 -1.79
CA VAL A 84 -8.76 -8.52 -1.46
C VAL A 84 -8.40 -7.87 -0.13
N LEU A 85 -8.31 -6.54 -0.12
CA LEU A 85 -7.98 -5.73 1.03
C LEU A 85 -9.00 -4.59 1.20
N THR A 86 -8.98 -4.02 2.39
CA THR A 86 -9.82 -2.86 2.74
C THR A 86 -8.91 -1.69 3.09
N GLY A 87 -9.21 -0.52 2.54
CA GLY A 87 -8.46 0.71 2.80
C GLY A 87 -9.38 1.92 2.76
N LYS A 88 -8.81 3.10 2.98
CA LYS A 88 -9.52 4.38 2.89
C LYS A 88 -9.05 5.15 1.68
N ILE A 89 -9.95 5.85 1.01
CA ILE A 89 -9.59 6.75 -0.07
C ILE A 89 -8.82 7.93 0.54
N LYS A 90 -7.57 8.12 0.10
CA LYS A 90 -6.70 9.21 0.55
C LYS A 90 -6.91 10.47 -0.30
N SER A 91 -6.89 10.30 -1.62
CA SER A 91 -7.11 11.35 -2.59
C SER A 91 -7.59 10.76 -3.91
N SER A 92 -8.22 11.61 -4.73
CA SER A 92 -8.72 11.25 -6.05
C SER A 92 -8.22 12.28 -7.06
N ASP A 93 -7.71 11.79 -8.18
CA ASP A 93 -7.21 12.59 -9.30
C ASP A 93 -7.84 12.11 -10.60
N GLU A 94 -7.73 12.90 -11.66
CA GLU A 94 -8.31 12.57 -12.97
C GLU A 94 -7.72 11.29 -13.59
N ALA A 95 -6.55 10.87 -13.13
CA ALA A 95 -5.92 9.62 -13.55
C ALA A 95 -6.45 8.39 -12.78
N GLY A 96 -6.90 8.55 -11.53
CA GLY A 96 -7.27 7.44 -10.66
C GLY A 96 -7.45 7.82 -9.19
N ILE A 97 -7.46 6.81 -8.32
CA ILE A 97 -7.72 6.96 -6.88
C ILE A 97 -6.53 6.45 -6.08
N HIS A 98 -6.10 7.23 -5.08
CA HIS A 98 -5.09 6.84 -4.11
C HIS A 98 -5.75 6.29 -2.85
N ILE A 99 -5.31 5.12 -2.39
CA ILE A 99 -5.84 4.42 -1.22
C ILE A 99 -4.74 4.33 -0.15
N THR A 100 -5.13 4.49 1.11
CA THR A 100 -4.26 4.26 2.27
C THR A 100 -4.80 3.13 3.13
N VAL A 101 -3.90 2.29 3.67
CA VAL A 101 -4.20 1.31 4.71
C VAL A 101 -3.64 1.73 6.08
N GLY A 102 -3.26 3.01 6.22
CA GLY A 102 -2.78 3.62 7.45
C GLY A 102 -1.25 3.64 7.58
N PHE A 103 -0.59 2.49 7.45
CA PHE A 103 0.89 2.40 7.47
C PHE A 103 1.52 2.41 6.07
N PHE A 104 0.70 2.28 5.02
CA PHE A 104 1.14 2.28 3.62
C PHE A 104 0.15 3.07 2.76
N ASP A 105 0.68 3.95 1.92
CA ASP A 105 -0.09 4.96 1.19
C ASP A 105 0.06 4.87 -0.34
N ASP A 106 1.05 4.12 -0.84
CA ASP A 106 1.36 4.03 -2.27
C ASP A 106 0.52 2.94 -2.96
N ILE A 107 -0.79 2.93 -2.69
CA ILE A 107 -1.78 2.07 -3.35
C ILE A 107 -2.58 2.94 -4.33
N TYR A 108 -2.59 2.55 -5.60
CA TYR A 108 -3.18 3.33 -6.68
C TYR A 108 -4.14 2.49 -7.52
N VAL A 109 -5.35 3.02 -7.73
CA VAL A 109 -6.34 2.47 -8.63
C VAL A 109 -6.39 3.35 -9.88
N PRO A 110 -5.90 2.88 -11.05
CA PRO A 110 -6.00 3.63 -12.28
C PRO A 110 -7.46 3.66 -12.79
N SER A 111 -7.82 4.70 -13.54
CA SER A 111 -9.19 4.94 -14.03
C SER A 111 -9.82 3.75 -14.79
N HIS A 112 -9.03 2.95 -15.50
CA HIS A 112 -9.52 1.81 -16.25
C HIS A 112 -9.89 0.60 -15.36
N LEU A 113 -9.52 0.61 -14.08
CA LEU A 113 -9.83 -0.42 -13.07
C LEU A 113 -10.89 0.06 -12.05
N ILE A 114 -11.61 1.13 -12.38
CA ILE A 114 -12.80 1.60 -11.69
C ILE A 114 -14.05 0.96 -12.35
N PRO A 115 -15.10 0.60 -11.58
CA PRO A 115 -16.35 0.09 -12.14
C PRO A 115 -16.92 1.01 -13.22
N LYS A 116 -17.32 0.43 -14.36
CA LYS A 116 -17.99 1.20 -15.43
C LYS A 116 -19.51 1.09 -15.29
N PRO A 117 -20.27 2.14 -15.65
CA PRO A 117 -19.83 3.47 -16.10
C PRO A 117 -19.36 4.38 -14.94
N CYS A 118 -18.21 5.03 -15.11
CA CYS A 118 -17.66 6.00 -14.15
C CYS A 118 -17.07 7.23 -14.85
N ALA A 119 -17.03 8.35 -14.15
CA ALA A 119 -16.30 9.54 -14.59
C ALA A 119 -15.74 10.31 -13.38
N PHE A 120 -14.77 11.18 -13.65
CA PHE A 120 -14.21 12.10 -12.67
C PHE A 120 -14.98 13.42 -12.71
N ASP A 121 -15.53 13.85 -11.58
CA ASP A 121 -16.20 15.14 -11.45
C ASP A 121 -15.19 16.20 -10.98
N HIS A 122 -14.89 17.18 -11.82
CA HIS A 122 -13.94 18.25 -11.48
C HIS A 122 -14.45 19.20 -10.39
N GLN A 123 -15.77 19.32 -10.20
CA GLN A 123 -16.33 20.21 -9.19
C GLN A 123 -16.16 19.61 -7.80
N GLU A 124 -16.48 18.32 -7.65
CA GLU A 124 -16.33 17.57 -6.40
C GLU A 124 -14.92 17.01 -6.21
N ARG A 125 -14.10 16.99 -7.28
CA ARG A 125 -12.76 16.36 -7.33
C ARG A 125 -12.76 14.90 -6.89
N ALA A 126 -13.80 14.18 -7.27
CA ALA A 126 -14.01 12.78 -6.91
C ALA A 126 -14.45 11.97 -8.13
N TRP A 127 -14.09 10.68 -8.11
CA TRP A 127 -14.66 9.71 -9.04
C TRP A 127 -16.05 9.34 -8.57
N PHE A 128 -16.95 9.08 -9.51
CA PHE A 128 -18.24 8.48 -9.21
C PHE A 128 -18.52 7.31 -10.13
N TRP A 129 -19.33 6.39 -9.65
CA TRP A 129 -19.87 5.27 -10.40
C TRP A 129 -21.39 5.40 -10.54
N LEU A 130 -21.93 4.91 -11.66
CA LEU A 130 -23.36 4.80 -11.89
C LEU A 130 -23.76 3.33 -11.88
N TYR A 131 -24.66 2.93 -10.97
CA TYR A 131 -25.15 1.56 -10.87
C TYR A 131 -25.81 1.09 -12.16
N GLU A 132 -26.65 1.95 -12.75
CA GLU A 132 -27.30 1.73 -14.04
C GLU A 132 -27.38 3.05 -14.81
N ALA A 133 -26.88 3.05 -16.04
CA ALA A 133 -27.06 4.20 -16.93
C ALA A 133 -28.49 4.18 -17.49
N ARG A 134 -29.30 5.21 -17.19
CA ARG A 134 -30.70 5.29 -17.67
C ARG A 134 -30.81 5.35 -19.19
N THR A 135 -29.79 5.86 -19.87
CA THR A 135 -29.78 6.04 -21.32
C THR A 135 -28.40 5.73 -21.91
N GLU A 136 -28.35 5.29 -23.17
CA GLU A 136 -27.11 5.01 -23.89
C GLU A 136 -26.15 6.21 -23.92
N GLN A 137 -26.66 7.45 -23.99
CA GLN A 137 -25.79 8.63 -23.93
C GLN A 137 -25.08 8.78 -22.57
N ILE A 138 -25.75 8.44 -21.46
CA ILE A 138 -25.17 8.47 -20.11
C ILE A 138 -24.15 7.34 -19.94
N ALA A 139 -24.36 6.20 -20.58
CA ALA A 139 -23.39 5.12 -20.59
C ALA A 139 -22.08 5.51 -21.30
N VAL A 140 -22.16 6.37 -22.33
CA VAL A 140 -20.99 6.89 -23.06
C VAL A 140 -20.33 8.06 -22.33
N ASP A 141 -21.14 8.98 -21.81
CA ASP A 141 -20.67 10.12 -21.02
C ASP A 141 -21.41 10.18 -19.67
N PRO A 142 -20.83 9.57 -18.61
CA PRO A 142 -21.44 9.55 -17.29
C PRO A 142 -21.66 10.92 -16.67
N LEU A 143 -20.97 11.98 -17.14
CA LEU A 143 -21.14 13.34 -16.63
C LEU A 143 -22.49 13.97 -17.02
N LEU A 144 -23.22 13.36 -17.96
CA LEU A 144 -24.59 13.78 -18.32
C LEU A 144 -25.64 13.31 -17.29
N SER A 145 -25.28 12.42 -16.37
CA SER A 145 -26.15 11.97 -15.28
C SER A 145 -26.49 13.12 -14.31
N GLN A 146 -27.64 13.02 -13.65
CA GLN A 146 -27.99 13.92 -12.54
C GLN A 146 -27.14 13.59 -11.31
N GLN A 147 -26.90 14.58 -10.44
CA GLN A 147 -26.00 14.42 -9.29
C GLN A 147 -26.51 13.40 -8.26
N ASP A 148 -27.83 13.23 -8.13
CA ASP A 148 -28.47 12.26 -7.23
C ASP A 148 -28.31 10.80 -7.68
N GLU A 149 -27.94 10.56 -8.93
CA GLU A 149 -27.66 9.22 -9.48
C GLU A 149 -26.23 8.77 -9.25
N ARG A 150 -25.33 9.71 -8.90
CA ARG A 150 -23.89 9.49 -8.84
C ARG A 150 -23.50 8.91 -7.49
N MET A 151 -22.94 7.71 -7.50
CA MET A 151 -22.31 7.13 -6.32
C MET A 151 -20.85 7.57 -6.26
N TYR A 152 -20.61 8.68 -5.56
CA TYR A 152 -19.29 9.25 -5.36
C TYR A 152 -18.40 8.35 -4.50
N LEU A 153 -17.09 8.41 -4.79
CA LEU A 153 -16.02 7.75 -4.07
C LEU A 153 -15.25 8.83 -3.29
N ASP A 154 -15.76 9.18 -2.12
CA ASP A 154 -15.29 10.34 -1.37
C ASP A 154 -14.04 10.03 -0.53
N THR A 155 -13.24 11.07 -0.27
CA THR A 155 -12.06 10.95 0.59
C THR A 155 -12.44 10.52 2.00
N GLY A 156 -11.70 9.56 2.55
CA GLY A 156 -11.90 9.02 3.89
C GLY A 156 -12.87 7.84 3.96
N GLU A 157 -13.65 7.58 2.90
CA GLU A 157 -14.52 6.42 2.84
C GLU A 157 -13.75 5.11 2.72
N VAL A 158 -14.36 4.04 3.22
CA VAL A 158 -13.75 2.72 3.26
C VAL A 158 -14.11 1.96 2.00
N VAL A 159 -13.07 1.58 1.24
CA VAL A 159 -13.16 0.88 -0.03
C VAL A 159 -12.54 -0.51 0.09
N ARG A 160 -13.24 -1.50 -0.47
CA ARG A 160 -12.73 -2.85 -0.69
C ARG A 160 -12.14 -2.93 -2.09
N PHE A 161 -10.86 -3.29 -2.19
CA PHE A 161 -10.12 -3.35 -3.45
C PHE A 161 -9.36 -4.66 -3.57
N THR A 162 -9.02 -5.02 -4.79
CA THR A 162 -8.19 -6.20 -5.08
C THR A 162 -6.84 -5.76 -5.60
N VAL A 163 -5.77 -6.42 -5.17
CA VAL A 163 -4.42 -6.15 -5.64
C VAL A 163 -4.23 -6.77 -7.02
N GLU A 164 -3.82 -5.97 -8.02
CA GLU A 164 -3.54 -6.47 -9.37
C GLU A 164 -2.05 -6.77 -9.55
N SER A 165 -1.20 -5.81 -9.19
CA SER A 165 0.25 -5.95 -9.31
C SER A 165 0.98 -5.03 -8.34
N ASP A 166 2.18 -5.42 -7.94
CA ASP A 166 3.12 -4.58 -7.22
C ASP A 166 4.36 -4.26 -8.08
N ALA A 167 4.99 -3.11 -7.82
CA ALA A 167 6.19 -2.67 -8.54
C ALA A 167 7.20 -2.04 -7.58
N PHE A 168 8.48 -2.38 -7.77
CA PHE A 168 9.60 -1.77 -7.07
C PHE A 168 10.33 -0.79 -7.99
N HIS A 169 10.71 0.36 -7.44
CA HIS A 169 11.49 1.37 -8.14
C HIS A 169 12.74 1.69 -7.33
N ASP A 170 13.89 1.28 -7.85
CA ASP A 170 15.17 1.72 -7.32
C ASP A 170 15.54 3.05 -7.98
N ALA A 171 15.42 4.14 -7.22
CA ALA A 171 15.92 5.42 -7.66
C ALA A 171 17.43 5.42 -7.42
N GLU A 172 18.20 4.89 -8.37
CA GLU A 172 19.66 5.02 -8.33
C GLU A 172 19.98 6.51 -8.12
N PRO A 173 20.78 6.87 -7.09
CA PRO A 173 21.24 8.22 -6.93
C PRO A 173 22.05 8.58 -8.17
N GLY A 174 21.46 9.37 -9.07
CA GLY A 174 22.16 9.85 -10.24
C GLY A 174 23.48 10.52 -9.84
N PRO A 175 24.49 10.52 -10.74
CA PRO A 175 25.83 10.99 -10.40
C PRO A 175 25.78 12.39 -9.77
N PRO A 176 26.51 12.62 -8.66
CA PRO A 176 26.54 13.91 -8.00
C PRO A 176 27.08 14.95 -8.98
N GLY A 177 26.23 15.87 -9.44
CA GLY A 177 26.61 16.97 -10.34
C GLY A 177 25.83 17.08 -11.66
N ALA A 178 25.00 16.10 -12.05
CA ALA A 178 24.22 16.19 -13.30
C ALA A 178 23.00 17.15 -13.24
N GLY A 179 22.87 17.95 -12.17
CA GLY A 179 21.85 18.98 -12.00
C GLY A 179 22.34 20.42 -12.22
N GLU A 180 23.65 20.65 -12.33
CA GLU A 180 24.24 21.99 -12.44
C GLU A 180 24.61 22.31 -13.90
N SER A 181 23.61 22.40 -14.76
CA SER A 181 23.72 23.11 -16.04
C SER A 181 22.35 23.66 -16.41
N GLN A 182 21.80 24.52 -15.55
CA GLN A 182 20.63 25.31 -15.89
C GLN A 182 21.06 26.68 -16.39
N ASN A 183 20.88 26.89 -17.70
CA ASN A 183 20.75 28.20 -18.30
C ASN A 183 19.70 29.03 -17.51
N PRO A 184 19.97 30.29 -17.13
CA PRO A 184 19.15 31.05 -16.18
C PRO A 184 17.80 31.58 -16.72
N HIS A 185 17.19 30.93 -17.72
CA HIS A 185 16.02 31.51 -18.42
C HIS A 185 14.74 30.66 -18.50
N HIS A 186 14.62 29.53 -17.79
CA HIS A 186 13.33 28.80 -17.78
C HIS A 186 12.99 28.30 -16.38
N ASN A 187 12.29 29.16 -15.61
CA ASN A 187 11.75 28.81 -14.31
C ASN A 187 10.47 27.98 -14.50
N GLN A 188 10.62 26.72 -14.94
CA GLN A 188 9.58 25.71 -14.77
C GLN A 188 10.01 24.79 -13.64
N HIS A 189 9.28 24.85 -12.53
CA HIS A 189 9.27 23.83 -11.50
C HIS A 189 8.84 22.49 -12.11
N ILE A 190 9.77 21.78 -12.75
CA ILE A 190 9.61 20.36 -13.02
C ILE A 190 9.94 19.69 -11.69
N ALA A 191 8.92 19.51 -10.85
CA ALA A 191 9.02 18.57 -9.74
C ALA A 191 9.44 17.22 -10.37
N LYS A 192 10.67 16.80 -10.12
CA LYS A 192 11.16 15.50 -10.56
C LYS A 192 10.23 14.49 -9.90
N GLU A 193 9.39 13.80 -10.67
CA GLU A 193 8.48 12.78 -10.15
C GLU A 193 9.32 11.66 -9.50
N ILE A 194 9.45 11.72 -8.18
CA ILE A 194 10.08 10.65 -7.40
C ILE A 194 9.03 9.55 -7.33
N LYS A 195 9.16 8.53 -8.18
CA LYS A 195 8.33 7.34 -8.06
C LYS A 195 8.59 6.68 -6.70
N PRO A 196 7.54 6.23 -5.98
CA PRO A 196 7.72 5.56 -4.71
C PRO A 196 8.52 4.27 -4.91
N HIS A 197 9.34 3.92 -3.91
CA HIS A 197 10.19 2.73 -3.98
C HIS A 197 9.41 1.41 -4.04
N TYR A 198 8.18 1.41 -3.54
CA TYR A 198 7.23 0.32 -3.63
C TYR A 198 5.84 0.90 -3.93
N SER A 199 5.20 0.46 -5.00
CA SER A 199 3.82 0.85 -5.34
C SER A 199 2.97 -0.38 -5.61
N ILE A 200 1.68 -0.28 -5.28
CA ILE A 200 0.68 -1.31 -5.50
C ILE A 200 -0.38 -0.75 -6.44
N THR A 201 -0.62 -1.45 -7.54
CA THR A 201 -1.76 -1.20 -8.43
C THR A 201 -2.93 -2.07 -7.98
N ALA A 202 -4.07 -1.43 -7.75
CA ALA A 202 -5.29 -2.06 -7.27
C ALA A 202 -6.46 -1.85 -8.24
N SER A 203 -7.47 -2.71 -8.10
CA SER A 203 -8.73 -2.66 -8.86
C SER A 203 -9.91 -2.63 -7.89
N ILE A 204 -10.94 -1.87 -8.26
CA ILE A 204 -12.24 -1.86 -7.57
C ILE A 204 -13.39 -2.23 -8.50
N ALA A 205 -13.09 -2.68 -9.72
CA ALA A 205 -14.09 -2.95 -10.77
C ALA A 205 -14.88 -4.27 -10.59
N GLY A 206 -14.44 -5.14 -9.69
CA GLY A 206 -15.05 -6.45 -9.44
C GLY A 206 -16.35 -6.39 -8.63
N SER A 207 -17.19 -7.43 -8.76
CA SER A 207 -18.40 -7.60 -7.94
C SER A 207 -18.02 -7.73 -6.46
N GLY A 208 -18.72 -7.00 -5.59
CA GLY A 208 -18.41 -6.97 -4.15
C GLY A 208 -17.21 -6.09 -3.77
N LEU A 209 -16.59 -5.39 -4.73
CA LEU A 209 -15.55 -4.37 -4.52
C LEU A 209 -16.15 -2.95 -4.57
N GLY A 210 -15.32 -1.95 -4.31
CA GLY A 210 -15.77 -0.56 -4.20
C GLY A 210 -16.11 -0.19 -2.76
N LEU A 211 -16.99 0.80 -2.56
CA LEU A 211 -17.34 1.23 -1.21
C LEU A 211 -18.06 0.10 -0.46
N ILE A 212 -17.69 -0.10 0.81
CA ILE A 212 -18.35 -1.11 1.65
C ILE A 212 -19.84 -0.78 1.82
N SER A 213 -20.19 0.50 1.87
CA SER A 213 -21.57 0.99 1.97
C SER A 213 -22.47 0.53 0.81
N TRP A 214 -21.90 0.28 -0.39
CA TRP A 214 -22.67 -0.23 -1.54
C TRP A 214 -23.24 -1.62 -1.30
N TRP A 215 -22.60 -2.42 -0.44
CA TRP A 215 -22.91 -3.83 -0.24
C TRP A 215 -23.56 -4.14 1.10
N ALA A 216 -23.75 -3.14 1.98
CA ALA A 216 -24.28 -3.33 3.32
C ALA A 216 -25.67 -3.99 3.35
N GLY A 217 -26.51 -3.76 2.33
CA GLY A 217 -27.83 -4.40 2.21
C GLY A 217 -27.77 -5.86 1.75
N ALA A 218 -26.72 -6.27 1.03
CA ALA A 218 -26.56 -7.63 0.53
C ALA A 218 -26.06 -8.58 1.63
N GLU A 219 -25.20 -8.10 2.54
CA GLU A 219 -24.70 -8.88 3.68
C GLU A 219 -25.82 -9.18 4.71
N ALA A 220 -26.79 -8.28 4.89
CA ALA A 220 -27.96 -8.51 5.75
C ALA A 220 -28.92 -9.56 5.17
N ALA A 221 -29.18 -9.52 3.86
CA ALA A 221 -30.05 -10.49 3.19
C ALA A 221 -29.45 -11.91 3.12
N ALA A 222 -28.11 -12.03 3.08
CA ALA A 222 -27.43 -13.31 3.12
C ALA A 222 -27.50 -13.98 4.52
N GLY A 223 -27.45 -13.19 5.61
CA GLY A 223 -27.59 -13.70 6.97
C GLY A 223 -29.01 -14.15 7.31
N GLU A 224 -30.04 -13.45 6.81
CA GLU A 224 -31.44 -13.84 7.01
C GLU A 224 -31.79 -15.16 6.28
N GLY A 225 -31.14 -15.44 5.14
CA GLY A 225 -31.33 -16.69 4.40
C GLY A 225 -30.71 -17.93 5.07
N GLU A 226 -29.68 -17.76 5.90
CA GLU A 226 -29.12 -18.86 6.71
C GLU A 226 -30.02 -19.19 7.91
N ASP A 227 -30.58 -18.18 8.58
CA ASP A 227 -31.46 -18.36 9.75
C ASP A 227 -32.80 -19.03 9.39
N GLU A 228 -33.37 -18.75 8.21
CA GLU A 228 -34.59 -19.45 7.74
C GLU A 228 -34.34 -20.92 7.38
N GLN A 229 -33.12 -21.28 6.97
CA GLN A 229 -32.76 -22.65 6.60
C GLN A 229 -32.59 -23.55 7.85
N TYR A 230 -32.09 -23.01 8.97
CA TYR A 230 -32.03 -23.72 10.25
C TYR A 230 -33.39 -23.81 10.97
N ALA A 231 -34.32 -22.88 10.72
CA ALA A 231 -35.67 -22.93 11.29
C ALA A 231 -36.59 -23.96 10.62
N ALA A 232 -36.26 -24.43 9.41
CA ALA A 232 -37.06 -25.39 8.65
C ALA A 232 -36.69 -26.87 8.91
N GLU A 233 -35.59 -27.14 9.61
CA GLU A 233 -35.12 -28.51 9.95
C GLU A 233 -35.27 -28.88 11.45
N GLY A 234 -35.96 -28.04 12.25
CA GLY A 234 -36.21 -28.24 13.68
C GLY A 234 -37.57 -28.84 14.04
#